data_AF-A0A4Q6E7S4-F1
#
_entry.id   AF-A0A4Q6E7S4-F1
#
_cell.length_a   1.000
_cell.length_b   1.000
_cell.length_c   1.000
_cell.angle_alpha   90.00
_cell.angle_beta   90.00
_cell.angle_gamma   90.00
#
_symmetry.space_group_name_H-M   'P 1'
#
loop_
_entity.id
_entity.type
_entity.pdbx_description
1 polymer ?
#
loop_
_entity_poly.entity_id
_entity_poly.type
_entity_poly.pdbx_seq_one_letter_code
_entity_poly.pdbx_strand_id
1 'polypeptide(L)'
;MQKNITLAAVKRAQKVIVLNDDMIALLKNFKDKLVKLPCGTDVEYFHEIPVEKKPQTYLIGFPGNKARKEKNHPLFIEITDQLRSEFNIEIVEFHNLTRDEVVTNLNKIDLLLMTSLVEGSPQIIKEAMACNRAIISTSVGDVDYLLSGVTNSRVIKSFNAEDFIEPVKEILRLPQAERRSNGRDQLHAIGLDADSVANSINKIYNELV
;
A
#
# COMPACT_ATOMS: atom_id res chain seq x y z
N MET A 1 9.24 -3.34 -26.85
CA MET A 1 10.15 -2.18 -26.89
C MET A 1 10.71 -1.83 -25.50
N GLN A 2 9.85 -1.60 -24.51
CA GLN A 2 10.23 -1.21 -23.13
C GLN A 2 11.23 -2.18 -22.46
N LYS A 3 10.98 -3.50 -22.52
CA LYS A 3 11.88 -4.54 -21.97
C LYS A 3 13.31 -4.47 -22.55
N ASN A 4 13.46 -4.23 -23.85
CA ASN A 4 14.77 -4.19 -24.50
C ASN A 4 15.59 -2.98 -24.05
N ILE A 5 14.92 -1.84 -23.85
CA ILE A 5 15.54 -0.62 -23.31
C ILE A 5 15.99 -0.85 -21.86
N THR A 6 15.13 -1.43 -21.02
CA THR A 6 15.47 -1.78 -19.64
C THR A 6 16.69 -2.70 -19.59
N LEU A 7 16.72 -3.77 -20.41
CA LEU A 7 17.86 -4.69 -20.44
C LEU A 7 19.15 -4.03 -20.97
N ALA A 8 19.04 -3.10 -21.92
CA ALA A 8 20.20 -2.35 -22.40
C ALA A 8 20.77 -1.41 -21.33
N ALA A 9 19.91 -0.79 -20.51
CA ALA A 9 20.33 0.03 -19.38
C ALA A 9 20.98 -0.82 -18.27
N VAL A 10 20.34 -1.91 -17.86
CA VAL A 10 20.85 -2.85 -16.83
C VAL A 10 22.23 -3.41 -17.19
N LYS A 11 22.48 -3.70 -18.47
CA LYS A 11 23.80 -4.15 -18.95
C LYS A 11 24.90 -3.13 -18.67
N ARG A 12 24.60 -1.83 -18.80
CA ARG A 12 25.57 -0.73 -18.64
C ARG A 12 25.66 -0.17 -17.23
N ALA A 13 24.66 -0.38 -16.39
CA ALA A 13 24.68 0.08 -15.00
C ALA A 13 25.67 -0.72 -14.14
N GLN A 14 26.29 -0.07 -13.15
CA GLN A 14 27.12 -0.72 -12.13
C GLN A 14 26.24 -1.40 -11.05
N LYS A 15 25.24 -0.67 -10.56
CA LYS A 15 24.19 -1.16 -9.66
C LYS A 15 22.82 -0.81 -10.23
N VAL A 16 21.82 -1.64 -9.92
CA VAL A 16 20.44 -1.47 -10.36
C VAL A 16 19.53 -1.64 -9.14
N ILE A 17 18.87 -0.55 -8.75
CA ILE A 17 17.88 -0.58 -7.68
C ILE A 17 16.57 -1.15 -8.23
N VAL A 18 16.02 -2.15 -7.55
CA VAL A 18 14.74 -2.76 -7.86
C VAL A 18 13.82 -2.71 -6.65
N LEU A 19 12.50 -2.67 -6.89
CA LEU A 19 11.52 -2.38 -5.85
C LEU A 19 10.98 -3.63 -5.14
N ASN A 20 10.96 -4.78 -5.83
CA ASN A 20 10.33 -5.99 -5.31
C ASN A 20 11.03 -7.26 -5.84
N ASP A 21 10.66 -8.42 -5.28
CA ASP A 21 11.30 -9.69 -5.59
C ASP A 21 10.97 -10.19 -7.01
N ASP A 22 9.83 -9.80 -7.57
CA ASP A 22 9.48 -10.10 -8.96
C ASP A 22 10.50 -9.50 -9.94
N MET A 23 10.96 -8.28 -9.67
CA MET A 23 11.99 -7.63 -10.48
C MET A 23 13.36 -8.29 -10.30
N ILE A 24 13.69 -8.78 -9.10
CA ILE A 24 14.89 -9.59 -8.87
C ILE A 24 14.83 -10.86 -9.71
N ALA A 25 13.71 -11.57 -9.68
CA ALA A 25 13.50 -12.79 -10.45
C ALA A 25 13.60 -12.53 -11.97
N LEU A 26 13.00 -11.43 -12.44
CA LEU A 26 13.03 -11.01 -13.84
C LEU A 26 14.45 -10.69 -14.33
N LEU A 27 15.27 -10.11 -13.45
CA LEU A 27 16.64 -9.68 -13.76
C LEU A 27 17.72 -10.62 -13.19
N LYS A 28 17.38 -11.88 -12.86
CA LYS A 28 18.28 -12.85 -12.21
C LYS A 28 19.66 -13.01 -12.86
N ASN A 29 19.75 -12.81 -14.18
CA ASN A 29 21.02 -12.87 -14.92
C ASN A 29 21.99 -11.72 -14.60
N PHE A 30 21.54 -10.71 -13.85
CA PHE A 30 22.30 -9.55 -13.41
C PHE A 30 22.36 -9.46 -11.88
N LYS A 31 22.15 -10.56 -11.15
CA LYS A 31 22.01 -10.61 -9.68
C LYS A 31 23.07 -9.79 -8.91
N ASP A 32 24.31 -9.81 -9.38
CA ASP A 32 25.44 -9.15 -8.68
C ASP A 32 25.35 -7.61 -8.74
N LYS A 33 24.52 -7.08 -9.65
CA LYS A 33 24.22 -5.66 -9.79
C LYS A 33 22.96 -5.24 -9.05
N LEU A 34 22.08 -6.17 -8.68
CA LEU A 34 20.76 -5.84 -8.15
C LEU A 34 20.84 -5.47 -6.67
N VAL A 35 20.16 -4.39 -6.31
CA VAL A 35 19.93 -4.00 -4.92
C VAL A 35 18.43 -3.80 -4.74
N LYS A 36 17.81 -4.52 -3.80
CA LYS A 36 16.40 -4.31 -3.47
C LYS A 36 16.30 -3.10 -2.55
N LEU A 37 15.66 -2.03 -3.01
CA LEU A 37 15.36 -0.86 -2.20
C LEU A 37 14.02 -0.26 -2.66
N PRO A 38 12.91 -0.62 -1.99
CA PRO A 38 11.61 -0.02 -2.26
C PRO A 38 11.61 1.49 -1.96
N CYS A 39 10.66 2.22 -2.56
CA CYS A 39 10.49 3.64 -2.25
C CYS A 39 10.11 3.85 -0.78
N GLY A 40 10.64 4.90 -0.16
CA GLY A 40 10.23 5.33 1.17
C GLY A 40 8.90 6.07 1.17
N THR A 41 8.39 6.37 2.37
CA THR A 41 7.27 7.29 2.61
C THR A 41 7.70 8.38 3.57
N ASP A 42 7.28 9.61 3.28
CA ASP A 42 7.45 10.73 4.19
C ASP A 42 6.49 10.57 5.37
N VAL A 43 6.99 9.99 6.46
CA VAL A 43 6.20 9.71 7.67
C VAL A 43 5.92 10.96 8.49
N GLU A 44 6.64 12.06 8.25
CA GLU A 44 6.36 13.35 8.87
C GLU A 44 5.19 14.04 8.15
N TYR A 45 5.14 13.94 6.82
CA TYR A 45 4.01 14.45 6.05
C TYR A 45 2.75 13.57 6.18
N PHE A 46 2.89 12.24 6.07
CA PHE A 46 1.80 11.29 6.25
C PHE A 46 1.68 10.88 7.71
N HIS A 47 0.93 11.65 8.50
CA HIS A 47 0.72 11.37 9.91
C HIS A 47 -0.74 11.39 10.34
N GLU A 48 -0.97 10.88 11.54
CA GLU A 48 -2.27 10.90 12.16
C GLU A 48 -2.64 12.36 12.50
N ILE A 49 -3.75 12.83 11.92
CA ILE A 49 -4.31 14.14 12.22
C ILE A 49 -5.72 14.00 12.81
N PRO A 50 -6.14 14.90 13.70
CA PRO A 50 -7.52 14.94 14.17
C PRO A 50 -8.47 15.17 12.99
N VAL A 51 -9.47 14.30 12.85
CA VAL A 51 -10.54 14.47 11.88
C VAL A 51 -11.88 14.18 12.52
N GLU A 52 -12.88 14.98 12.19
CA GLU A 52 -14.27 14.68 12.55
C GLU A 52 -14.78 13.55 11.64
N LYS A 53 -15.22 12.45 12.27
CA LYS A 53 -15.90 11.36 11.57
C LYS A 53 -17.41 11.52 11.70
N LYS A 54 -18.13 11.22 10.62
CA LYS A 54 -19.59 11.14 10.66
C LYS A 54 -20.00 9.98 11.58
N PRO A 55 -20.86 10.22 12.59
CA PRO A 55 -21.38 9.13 13.42
C PRO A 55 -22.12 8.09 12.58
N GLN A 56 -21.97 6.81 12.93
CA GLN A 56 -22.71 5.69 12.31
C GLN A 56 -22.50 5.51 10.79
N THR A 57 -21.41 6.05 10.24
CA THR A 57 -21.00 5.81 8.84
C THR A 57 -19.57 5.31 8.82
N TYR A 58 -19.34 4.26 8.03
CA TYR A 58 -18.02 3.71 7.76
C TYR A 58 -17.48 4.24 6.45
N LEU A 59 -16.25 4.75 6.46
CA LEU A 59 -15.56 5.24 5.27
C LEU A 59 -14.54 4.21 4.80
N ILE A 60 -14.77 3.61 3.62
CA ILE A 60 -13.84 2.65 3.01
C ILE A 60 -13.10 3.32 1.85
N GLY A 61 -11.77 3.29 1.90
CA GLY A 61 -10.90 3.87 0.89
C GLY A 61 -10.66 2.93 -0.30
N PHE A 62 -10.89 3.42 -1.52
CA PHE A 62 -10.51 2.74 -2.77
C PHE A 62 -9.25 3.38 -3.38
N PRO A 63 -8.15 2.63 -3.56
CA PRO A 63 -6.89 3.17 -4.04
C PRO A 63 -6.79 3.26 -5.58
N GLY A 64 -7.05 4.45 -6.11
CA GLY A 64 -6.77 4.82 -7.50
C GLY A 64 -8.01 4.96 -8.40
N ASN A 65 -7.77 5.09 -9.70
CA ASN A 65 -8.83 5.32 -10.68
C ASN A 65 -9.62 4.03 -10.97
N LYS A 66 -10.94 4.06 -10.78
CA LYS A 66 -11.84 2.92 -11.08
C LYS A 66 -11.85 2.46 -12.54
N ALA A 67 -11.48 3.33 -13.48
CA ALA A 67 -11.40 2.98 -14.91
C ALA A 67 -10.18 2.10 -15.26
N ARG A 68 -9.18 2.02 -14.36
CA ARG A 68 -7.99 1.20 -14.55
C ARG A 68 -8.29 -0.26 -14.19
N LYS A 69 -8.17 -1.15 -15.18
CA LYS A 69 -8.49 -2.59 -15.01
C LYS A 69 -7.64 -3.25 -13.93
N GLU A 70 -6.37 -2.86 -13.81
CA GLU A 70 -5.46 -3.38 -12.81
C GLU A 70 -5.85 -3.02 -11.37
N LYS A 71 -6.72 -2.02 -11.16
CA LYS A 71 -7.24 -1.67 -9.83
C LYS A 71 -8.40 -2.55 -9.37
N ASN A 72 -8.95 -3.37 -10.27
CA ASN A 72 -10.04 -4.30 -9.98
C ASN A 72 -11.21 -3.68 -9.21
N HIS A 73 -11.69 -2.54 -9.69
CA HIS A 73 -12.87 -1.89 -9.14
C HIS A 73 -14.11 -2.80 -9.05
N PRO A 74 -14.37 -3.74 -9.98
CA PRO A 74 -15.48 -4.67 -9.84
C PRO A 74 -15.45 -5.47 -8.53
N LEU A 75 -14.30 -6.04 -8.16
CA LEU A 75 -14.14 -6.77 -6.90
C LEU A 75 -14.36 -5.85 -5.68
N PHE A 76 -13.86 -4.62 -5.74
CA PHE A 76 -14.07 -3.64 -4.66
C PHE A 76 -15.56 -3.38 -4.44
N ILE A 77 -16.31 -3.13 -5.52
CA ILE A 77 -17.75 -2.88 -5.45
C ILE A 77 -18.49 -4.09 -4.92
N GLU A 78 -18.20 -5.29 -5.43
CA GLU A 78 -18.81 -6.54 -4.96
C GLU A 78 -18.67 -6.72 -3.45
N ILE A 79 -17.46 -6.51 -2.91
CA ILE A 79 -17.20 -6.56 -1.45
C ILE A 79 -18.03 -5.50 -0.71
N THR A 80 -17.99 -4.24 -1.16
CA THR A 80 -18.71 -3.15 -0.47
C THR A 80 -20.23 -3.31 -0.53
N ASP A 81 -20.77 -3.83 -1.63
CA ASP A 81 -22.21 -4.07 -1.79
C ASP A 81 -22.71 -5.16 -0.86
N GLN A 82 -21.95 -6.24 -0.70
CA GLN A 82 -22.28 -7.28 0.29
C GLN A 82 -22.28 -6.73 1.72
N LEU A 83 -21.29 -5.90 2.06
CA LEU A 83 -21.15 -5.31 3.39
C LEU A 83 -22.24 -4.28 3.72
N ARG A 84 -22.83 -3.63 2.71
CA ARG A 84 -23.92 -2.64 2.89
C ARG A 84 -25.19 -3.23 3.51
N SER A 85 -25.34 -4.55 3.52
CA SER A 85 -26.42 -5.23 4.24
C SER A 85 -26.34 -5.07 5.76
N GLU A 86 -25.14 -4.83 6.31
CA GLU A 86 -24.88 -4.75 7.76
C GLU A 86 -24.32 -3.37 8.18
N PHE A 87 -23.63 -2.67 7.28
CA PHE A 87 -22.94 -1.41 7.59
C PHE A 87 -23.35 -0.28 6.66
N ASN A 88 -23.53 0.93 7.20
CA ASN A 88 -23.67 2.14 6.41
C ASN A 88 -22.30 2.58 5.87
N ILE A 89 -22.01 2.26 4.60
CA ILE A 89 -20.68 2.46 3.98
C ILE A 89 -20.71 3.56 2.91
N GLU A 90 -19.87 4.58 3.09
CA GLU A 90 -19.48 5.52 2.04
C GLU A 90 -18.07 5.18 1.52
N ILE A 91 -17.83 5.40 0.23
CA ILE A 91 -16.55 5.10 -0.43
C ILE A 91 -15.76 6.39 -0.63
N VAL A 92 -14.47 6.36 -0.31
CA VAL A 92 -13.52 7.44 -0.57
C VAL A 92 -12.55 7.00 -1.68
N GLU A 93 -12.66 7.59 -2.86
CA GLU A 93 -11.78 7.28 -3.99
C GLU A 93 -10.48 8.09 -3.92
N PHE A 94 -9.33 7.41 -3.87
CA PHE A 94 -8.01 8.03 -3.90
C PHE A 94 -7.53 8.25 -5.34
N HIS A 95 -8.23 9.11 -6.07
CA HIS A 95 -7.93 9.46 -7.45
C HIS A 95 -8.02 10.98 -7.67
N ASN A 96 -7.04 11.55 -8.39
CA ASN A 96 -6.94 12.98 -8.68
C ASN A 96 -7.03 13.88 -7.43
N LEU A 97 -6.51 13.39 -6.31
CA LEU A 97 -6.39 14.14 -5.08
C LEU A 97 -5.02 14.80 -4.99
N THR A 98 -5.00 16.00 -4.42
CA THR A 98 -3.78 16.63 -3.91
C THR A 98 -3.20 15.81 -2.75
N ARG A 99 -1.93 16.04 -2.42
CA ARG A 99 -1.26 15.33 -1.31
C ARG A 99 -1.95 15.60 0.04
N ASP A 100 -2.38 16.84 0.29
CA ASP A 100 -3.09 17.21 1.51
C ASP A 100 -4.47 16.54 1.60
N GLU A 101 -5.17 16.41 0.47
CA GLU A 101 -6.43 15.67 0.41
C GLU A 101 -6.23 14.17 0.66
N VAL A 102 -5.14 13.57 0.17
CA VAL A 102 -4.79 12.18 0.49
C VAL A 102 -4.58 12.02 2.00
N VAL A 103 -3.77 12.88 2.64
CA VAL A 103 -3.54 12.83 4.10
C VAL A 103 -4.86 12.96 4.85
N THR A 104 -5.67 13.95 4.48
CA THR A 104 -6.98 14.20 5.11
C THR A 104 -7.91 12.99 4.97
N ASN A 105 -8.00 12.42 3.77
CA ASN A 105 -8.88 11.29 3.49
C ASN A 105 -8.38 9.99 4.12
N LEU A 106 -7.08 9.75 4.14
CA LEU A 106 -6.49 8.62 4.87
C LEU A 106 -6.84 8.70 6.35
N ASN A 107 -6.83 9.87 6.97
CA ASN A 107 -7.21 10.02 8.36
C ASN A 107 -8.71 9.81 8.62
N LYS A 108 -9.56 10.09 7.63
CA LYS A 108 -11.02 9.92 7.72
C LYS A 108 -11.48 8.47 7.55
N ILE A 109 -10.83 7.70 6.68
CA ILE A 109 -11.24 6.31 6.43
C ILE A 109 -11.12 5.44 7.69
N ASP A 110 -11.97 4.43 7.76
CA ASP A 110 -11.90 3.34 8.75
C ASP A 110 -11.02 2.20 8.25
N LEU A 111 -10.99 2.01 6.93
CA LEU A 111 -10.26 0.94 6.27
C LEU A 111 -9.83 1.38 4.87
N LEU A 112 -8.58 1.12 4.51
CA LEU A 112 -8.16 1.11 3.11
C LEU A 112 -8.37 -0.30 2.55
N LEU A 113 -9.19 -0.45 1.51
CA LEU A 113 -9.44 -1.73 0.84
C LEU A 113 -8.84 -1.70 -0.57
N MET A 114 -7.76 -2.44 -0.79
CA MET A 114 -7.09 -2.54 -2.08
C MET A 114 -7.38 -3.88 -2.76
N THR A 115 -7.99 -3.85 -3.94
CA THR A 115 -8.38 -5.06 -4.69
C THR A 115 -7.56 -5.31 -5.95
N SER A 116 -6.48 -4.54 -6.16
CA SER A 116 -5.67 -4.54 -7.39
C SER A 116 -5.25 -5.93 -7.85
N LEU A 117 -5.22 -6.15 -9.17
CA LEU A 117 -4.70 -7.37 -9.82
C LEU A 117 -3.18 -7.39 -9.88
N VAL A 118 -2.56 -6.21 -10.07
CA VAL A 118 -1.10 -6.07 -10.20
C VAL A 118 -0.68 -4.72 -9.63
N GLU A 119 0.36 -4.71 -8.81
CA GLU A 119 1.06 -3.53 -8.31
C GLU A 119 2.56 -3.83 -8.23
N GLY A 120 3.39 -2.78 -8.20
CA GLY A 120 4.83 -2.92 -7.98
C GLY A 120 5.18 -2.82 -6.49
N SER A 121 5.06 -1.60 -5.96
CA SER A 121 5.22 -1.27 -4.55
C SER A 121 4.25 -0.11 -4.24
N PRO A 122 2.98 -0.43 -3.90
CA PRO A 122 1.90 0.56 -3.90
C PRO A 122 2.12 1.62 -2.80
N GLN A 123 2.32 2.87 -3.22
CA GLN A 123 2.63 3.97 -2.30
C GLN A 123 1.51 4.22 -1.29
N ILE A 124 0.25 4.14 -1.73
CA ILE A 124 -0.92 4.37 -0.87
C ILE A 124 -0.99 3.40 0.33
N ILE A 125 -0.44 2.17 0.21
CA ILE A 125 -0.35 1.23 1.33
C ILE A 125 0.59 1.78 2.38
N LYS A 126 1.77 2.30 1.99
CA LYS A 126 2.73 2.90 2.92
C LYS A 126 2.21 4.21 3.50
N GLU A 127 1.51 5.02 2.73
CA GLU A 127 0.86 6.25 3.22
C GLU A 127 -0.22 5.92 4.26
N ALA A 128 -1.04 4.89 4.03
CA ALA A 128 -2.01 4.39 5.00
C ALA A 128 -1.34 3.80 6.24
N MET A 129 -0.23 3.06 6.08
CA MET A 129 0.59 2.58 7.19
C MET A 129 1.13 3.74 8.03
N ALA A 130 1.68 4.79 7.40
CA ALA A 130 2.20 5.96 8.08
C ALA A 130 1.12 6.72 8.87
N CYS A 131 -0.12 6.68 8.39
CA CYS A 131 -1.31 7.19 9.10
C CYS A 131 -1.94 6.15 10.06
N ASN A 132 -1.32 4.99 10.29
CA ASN A 132 -1.83 3.89 11.12
C ASN A 132 -3.26 3.47 10.79
N ARG A 133 -3.60 3.45 9.49
CA ARG A 133 -4.90 2.96 9.01
C ARG A 133 -4.88 1.45 8.91
N ALA A 134 -6.04 0.86 9.17
CA ALA A 134 -6.32 -0.54 8.89
C ALA A 134 -6.29 -0.76 7.36
N ILE A 135 -5.79 -1.92 6.93
CA ILE A 135 -5.57 -2.21 5.50
C ILE A 135 -5.97 -3.66 5.20
N ILE A 136 -6.93 -3.84 4.29
CA ILE A 136 -7.21 -5.14 3.68
C ILE A 136 -6.82 -5.05 2.22
N SER A 137 -5.98 -5.96 1.75
CA SER A 137 -5.45 -5.89 0.39
C SER A 137 -5.37 -7.25 -0.29
N THR A 138 -5.48 -7.28 -1.61
CA THR A 138 -4.98 -8.39 -2.42
C THR A 138 -3.46 -8.54 -2.30
N SER A 139 -2.98 -9.77 -2.49
CA SER A 139 -1.54 -10.11 -2.49
C SER A 139 -0.86 -9.73 -3.80
N VAL A 140 -0.46 -8.47 -3.94
CA VAL A 140 0.25 -7.94 -5.12
C VAL A 140 1.50 -7.18 -4.73
N GLY A 141 2.51 -7.15 -5.62
CA GLY A 141 3.75 -6.43 -5.38
C GLY A 141 4.45 -6.88 -4.09
N ASP A 142 4.80 -5.91 -3.24
CA ASP A 142 5.44 -6.13 -1.94
C ASP A 142 4.48 -6.06 -0.75
N VAL A 143 3.16 -6.09 -0.96
CA VAL A 143 2.16 -5.87 0.10
C VAL A 143 2.25 -6.90 1.22
N ASP A 144 2.49 -8.18 0.89
CA ASP A 144 2.74 -9.26 1.85
C ASP A 144 3.89 -8.92 2.82
N TYR A 145 4.96 -8.32 2.29
CA TYR A 145 6.11 -7.89 3.07
C TYR A 145 5.80 -6.64 3.91
N LEU A 146 5.13 -5.66 3.30
CA LEU A 146 4.78 -4.40 3.97
C LEU A 146 3.85 -4.62 5.17
N LEU A 147 2.84 -5.48 5.02
CA LEU A 147 1.82 -5.70 6.05
C LEU A 147 2.14 -6.87 7.00
N SER A 148 3.33 -7.44 6.91
CA SER A 148 3.76 -8.51 7.81
C SER A 148 3.81 -8.00 9.26
N GLY A 149 3.01 -8.60 10.14
CA GLY A 149 2.93 -8.19 11.55
C GLY A 149 2.16 -6.89 11.81
N VAL A 150 1.47 -6.35 10.79
CA VAL A 150 0.65 -5.15 10.96
C VAL A 150 -0.73 -5.50 11.52
N THR A 151 -1.09 -4.94 12.67
CA THR A 151 -2.40 -5.13 13.31
C THR A 151 -3.51 -4.51 12.48
N ASN A 152 -4.73 -5.05 12.62
CA ASN A 152 -5.91 -4.59 11.88
C ASN A 152 -5.68 -4.54 10.37
N SER A 153 -4.81 -5.41 9.85
CA SER A 153 -4.48 -5.49 8.44
C SER A 153 -4.36 -6.95 8.00
N ARG A 154 -4.73 -7.24 6.75
CA ARG A 154 -4.70 -8.60 6.20
C ARG A 154 -4.44 -8.56 4.70
N VAL A 155 -3.64 -9.51 4.23
CA VAL A 155 -3.43 -9.74 2.81
C VAL A 155 -4.21 -10.99 2.39
N ILE A 156 -5.03 -10.84 1.35
CA ILE A 156 -5.90 -11.88 0.81
C ILE A 156 -5.31 -12.40 -0.49
N LYS A 157 -5.04 -13.70 -0.54
CA LYS A 157 -4.47 -14.41 -1.70
C LYS A 157 -5.57 -14.96 -2.62
N SER A 158 -6.58 -14.14 -2.87
CA SER A 158 -7.76 -14.48 -3.64
C SER A 158 -8.36 -13.24 -4.30
N PHE A 159 -9.14 -13.45 -5.35
CA PHE A 159 -9.96 -12.44 -6.02
C PHE A 159 -11.45 -12.74 -5.91
N ASN A 160 -11.85 -13.54 -4.91
CA ASN A 160 -13.25 -13.80 -4.56
C ASN A 160 -13.67 -12.84 -3.44
N ALA A 161 -14.80 -12.16 -3.61
CA ALA A 161 -15.30 -11.18 -2.64
C ALA A 161 -15.53 -11.79 -1.25
N GLU A 162 -16.00 -13.04 -1.17
CA GLU A 162 -16.30 -13.74 0.09
C GLU A 162 -15.09 -13.78 1.04
N ASP A 163 -13.87 -13.92 0.50
CA ASP A 163 -12.64 -14.01 1.28
C ASP A 163 -12.27 -12.68 1.97
N PHE A 164 -12.91 -11.57 1.59
CA PHE A 164 -12.69 -10.25 2.17
C PHE A 164 -13.74 -9.89 3.22
N ILE A 165 -14.92 -10.52 3.20
CA ILE A 165 -16.07 -10.09 3.99
C ILE A 165 -15.76 -10.13 5.48
N GLU A 166 -15.41 -11.30 6.03
CA GLU A 166 -15.14 -11.40 7.46
C GLU A 166 -13.92 -10.57 7.91
N PRO A 167 -12.76 -10.57 7.20
CA PRO A 167 -11.66 -9.67 7.53
C PRO A 167 -12.05 -8.19 7.61
N VAL A 168 -12.90 -7.72 6.69
CA VAL A 168 -13.39 -6.34 6.71
C VAL A 168 -14.31 -6.14 7.92
N LYS A 169 -15.25 -7.06 8.16
CA LYS A 169 -16.18 -6.99 9.29
C LYS A 169 -15.47 -6.99 10.64
N GLU A 170 -14.43 -7.80 10.81
CA GLU A 170 -13.59 -7.81 12.02
C GLU A 170 -13.10 -6.39 12.34
N ILE A 171 -12.64 -5.64 11.34
CA ILE A 171 -12.15 -4.26 11.52
C ILE A 171 -13.30 -3.30 11.78
N LEU A 172 -14.38 -3.35 10.99
CA LEU A 172 -15.49 -2.41 11.13
C LEU A 172 -16.22 -2.57 12.47
N ARG A 173 -16.30 -3.78 13.03
CA ARG A 173 -16.93 -4.04 14.32
C ARG A 173 -16.12 -3.55 15.52
N LEU A 174 -14.82 -3.30 15.36
CA LEU A 174 -14.01 -2.74 16.44
C LEU A 174 -14.51 -1.34 16.82
N PRO A 175 -14.42 -0.96 18.11
CA PRO A 175 -14.54 0.44 18.51
C PRO A 175 -13.57 1.31 17.72
N GLN A 176 -13.97 2.53 17.37
CA GLN A 176 -13.14 3.42 16.54
C GLN A 176 -11.72 3.62 17.09
N ALA A 177 -11.58 3.70 18.41
CA ALA A 177 -10.29 3.84 19.08
C ALA A 177 -9.36 2.62 18.92
N GLU A 178 -9.91 1.44 18.63
CA GLU A 178 -9.18 0.18 18.52
C GLU A 178 -8.88 -0.22 17.06
N ARG A 179 -9.42 0.52 16.07
CA ARG A 179 -9.19 0.27 14.63
C ARG A 179 -7.79 0.66 14.16
N ARG A 180 -7.07 1.45 14.96
CA ARG A 180 -5.72 1.92 14.64
C ARG A 180 -4.78 0.73 14.40
N SER A 181 -3.97 0.78 13.34
CA SER A 181 -2.90 -0.21 13.10
C SER A 181 -1.59 0.21 13.75
N ASN A 182 -0.58 -0.66 13.73
CA ASN A 182 0.83 -0.35 14.02
C ASN A 182 1.65 -0.16 12.73
N GLY A 183 1.02 0.25 11.62
CA GLY A 183 1.67 0.35 10.31
C GLY A 183 2.87 1.30 10.29
N ARG A 184 2.83 2.40 11.04
CA ARG A 184 3.94 3.36 11.13
C ARG A 184 5.17 2.71 11.78
N ASP A 185 4.97 1.99 12.87
CA ASP A 185 6.05 1.31 13.58
C ASP A 185 6.71 0.27 12.66
N GLN A 186 5.89 -0.44 11.87
CA GLN A 186 6.39 -1.37 10.86
C GLN A 186 7.23 -0.67 9.80
N LEU A 187 6.80 0.48 9.26
CA LEU A 187 7.59 1.25 8.28
C LEU A 187 8.97 1.62 8.80
N HIS A 188 9.06 2.05 10.05
CA HIS A 188 10.34 2.34 10.70
C HIS A 188 11.18 1.07 10.88
N ALA A 189 10.56 -0.02 11.35
CA ALA A 189 11.25 -1.29 11.58
C ALA A 189 11.88 -1.87 10.30
N ILE A 190 11.22 -1.69 9.15
CA ILE A 190 11.72 -2.13 7.84
C ILE A 190 12.51 -1.04 7.08
N GLY A 191 12.73 0.13 7.69
CA GLY A 191 13.53 1.22 7.13
C GLY A 191 12.94 1.86 5.87
N LEU A 192 11.61 1.92 5.76
CA LEU A 192 10.90 2.52 4.62
C LEU A 192 10.31 3.91 4.90
N ASP A 193 10.76 4.57 5.98
CA ASP A 193 10.66 6.03 6.06
C ASP A 193 11.63 6.72 5.08
N ALA A 194 11.32 7.95 4.69
CA ALA A 194 12.06 8.69 3.67
C ALA A 194 13.55 8.85 4.00
N ASP A 195 13.88 9.09 5.27
CA ASP A 195 15.26 9.30 5.72
C ASP A 195 16.06 8.00 5.67
N SER A 196 15.50 6.88 6.15
CA SER A 196 16.11 5.56 6.07
C SER A 196 16.41 5.14 4.63
N VAL A 197 15.47 5.39 3.71
CA VAL A 197 15.66 5.10 2.28
C VAL A 197 16.71 6.02 1.66
N ALA A 198 16.68 7.32 1.94
CA ALA A 198 17.69 8.27 1.46
C ALA A 198 19.10 7.89 1.93
N ASN A 199 19.24 7.49 3.20
CA ASN A 199 20.51 6.99 3.74
C ASN A 199 20.97 5.70 3.06
N SER A 200 20.05 4.79 2.74
CA SER A 200 20.37 3.56 2.00
C SER A 200 20.83 3.84 0.58
N ILE A 201 20.19 4.78 -0.12
CA ILE A 201 20.63 5.26 -1.44
C ILE A 201 22.03 5.89 -1.35
N ASN A 202 22.26 6.75 -0.36
CA ASN A 202 23.55 7.41 -0.17
C ASN A 202 24.68 6.38 0.07
N LYS A 203 24.43 5.34 0.88
CA LYS A 203 25.37 4.21 1.07
C LYS A 203 25.72 3.53 -0.25
N ILE A 204 24.71 3.21 -1.07
CA ILE A 204 24.92 2.59 -2.39
C ILE A 204 25.79 3.48 -3.28
N TYR A 205 25.58 4.80 -3.28
CA TYR A 205 26.42 5.70 -4.07
C TYR A 205 27.86 5.78 -3.55
N ASN A 206 28.06 5.81 -2.23
CA ASN A 206 29.40 5.85 -1.64
C ASN A 206 30.20 4.57 -1.86
N GLU A 207 29.55 3.42 -2.09
CA GLU A 207 30.23 2.17 -2.47
C GLU A 207 30.75 2.17 -3.92
N LEU A 208 30.33 3.13 -4.75
CA LEU A 208 30.68 3.23 -6.16
C LEU A 208 31.79 4.25 -6.47
N VAL A 209 32.17 5.05 -5.48
CA VAL A 209 33.26 6.03 -5.53
C VAL A 209 34.53 5.40 -4.97
#